data_AF-A0A4Q0ZZY5-F1
#
_entry.id   AF-A0A4Q0ZZY5-F1
#
_cell.length_a   1.000
_cell.length_b   1.000
_cell.length_c   1.000
_cell.angle_alpha   90.00
_cell.angle_beta   90.00
_cell.angle_gamma   90.00
#
_symmetry.space_group_name_H-M   'P 1'
#
loop_
_entity.id
_entity.type
_entity.pdbx_description
1 polymer ?
#
loop_
_entity_poly.entity_id
_entity_poly.type
_entity_poly.pdbx_seq_one_letter_code
_entity_poly.pdbx_strand_id
1 'polypeptide(L)'
;MLLYKQLKVRLINHKRYLKSSFALIEVLISIVLLTAISLALFKTTSNISNKGYFSTLLEIENSLEKKDFSKFKKSNKTLKVLKNNSFEELNLTLYEYKNSDLKVVFYEK
;
A
#
# COMPACT_ATOMS: atom_id res chain seq x y z
N MET A 1 14.19 44.64 -54.65
CA MET A 1 14.39 43.17 -54.45
C MET A 1 15.01 42.83 -53.08
N LEU A 2 16.02 43.55 -52.60
CA LEU A 2 16.67 43.31 -51.30
C LEU A 2 15.75 43.46 -50.07
N LEU A 3 14.90 44.49 -50.06
CA LEU A 3 13.96 44.75 -48.96
C LEU A 3 12.97 43.59 -48.75
N TYR A 4 12.44 43.05 -49.84
CA TYR A 4 11.55 41.88 -49.82
C TYR A 4 12.23 40.64 -49.25
N LYS A 5 13.50 40.40 -49.62
CA LYS A 5 14.30 39.29 -49.10
C LYS A 5 14.51 39.41 -47.59
N GLN A 6 14.79 40.61 -47.09
CA GLN A 6 14.95 40.88 -45.65
C GLN A 6 13.63 40.67 -44.87
N LEU A 7 12.51 41.18 -45.39
CA LEU A 7 11.18 40.97 -44.80
C LEU A 7 10.81 39.49 -44.71
N LYS A 8 11.06 38.73 -45.78
CA LYS A 8 10.80 37.28 -45.82
C LYS A 8 11.61 36.51 -44.77
N VAL A 9 12.90 36.82 -44.61
CA VAL A 9 13.76 36.21 -43.59
C VAL A 9 13.26 36.53 -42.18
N ARG A 10 12.86 37.79 -41.93
CA ARG A 10 12.33 38.21 -40.63
C ARG A 10 11.04 37.47 -40.25
N LEU A 11 10.14 37.27 -41.20
CA LEU A 11 8.89 36.51 -41.00
C LEU A 11 9.16 35.03 -40.70
N ILE A 12 10.11 34.41 -41.41
CA ILE A 12 10.50 33.01 -41.17
C ILE A 12 11.09 32.85 -39.77
N ASN A 13 12.00 33.75 -39.39
CA ASN A 13 12.61 33.72 -38.06
C ASN A 13 11.56 33.91 -36.97
N HIS A 14 10.65 34.89 -37.12
CA HIS A 14 9.55 35.10 -36.17
C HIS A 14 8.67 33.86 -35.99
N LYS A 15 8.28 33.20 -37.09
CA LYS A 15 7.52 31.93 -37.03
C LYS A 15 8.32 30.83 -36.30
N ARG A 16 9.63 30.74 -36.54
CA ARG A 16 10.51 29.78 -35.87
C ARG A 16 10.61 30.05 -34.36
N TYR A 17 10.73 31.30 -33.94
CA TYR A 17 10.76 31.69 -32.52
C TYR A 17 9.44 31.37 -31.83
N LEU A 18 8.30 31.65 -32.45
CA LEU A 18 6.99 31.28 -31.92
C LEU A 18 6.87 29.77 -31.74
N LYS A 19 7.24 28.99 -32.76
CA LYS A 19 7.20 27.51 -32.69
C LYS A 19 8.10 26.96 -31.58
N SER A 20 9.31 27.51 -31.44
CA SER A 20 10.23 27.14 -30.36
C SER A 20 9.69 27.50 -28.98
N SER A 21 9.00 28.64 -28.86
CA SER A 21 8.43 29.10 -27.58
C SER A 21 7.26 28.22 -27.14
N PHE A 22 6.40 27.80 -28.06
CA PHE A 22 5.34 26.83 -27.76
C PHE A 22 5.89 25.48 -27.31
N ALA A 23 6.94 24.98 -27.97
CA ALA A 23 7.59 23.74 -27.57
C ALA A 23 8.19 23.84 -26.15
N LEU A 24 8.76 24.98 -25.77
CA LEU A 24 9.29 25.20 -24.42
C LEU A 24 8.17 25.21 -23.37
N ILE A 25 7.03 25.82 -23.67
CA ILE A 25 5.85 25.83 -22.77
C ILE A 25 5.32 24.40 -22.59
N GLU A 26 5.24 23.62 -23.66
CA GLU A 26 4.81 22.22 -23.61
C GLU A 26 5.73 21.36 -22.74
N VAL A 27 7.05 21.56 -22.85
CA VAL A 27 8.05 20.89 -22.00
C VAL A 27 7.86 21.30 -20.53
N LEU A 28 7.65 22.58 -20.24
CA LEU A 28 7.38 23.08 -18.89
C LEU A 28 6.13 22.43 -18.28
N ILE A 29 5.03 22.39 -19.03
CA ILE A 29 3.78 21.73 -18.60
C ILE A 29 4.02 20.24 -18.33
N SER A 30 4.78 19.57 -19.19
CA SER A 30 5.10 18.14 -19.05
C SER A 30 5.89 17.85 -17.78
N ILE A 31 6.87 18.71 -17.43
CA ILE A 31 7.65 18.59 -16.20
C ILE A 31 6.76 18.80 -14.97
N VAL A 32 5.86 19.79 -15.00
CA VAL A 32 4.93 20.05 -13.89
C VAL A 32 3.97 18.87 -13.68
N LEU A 33 3.43 18.30 -14.75
CA LEU A 33 2.56 17.11 -14.66
C LEU A 33 3.33 15.91 -14.12
N LEU A 34 4.54 15.66 -14.63
CA LEU A 34 5.36 14.53 -14.19
C LEU A 34 5.68 14.64 -12.70
N THR A 35 6.10 15.82 -12.23
CA THR A 35 6.39 16.05 -10.81
C THR A 35 5.17 15.87 -9.91
N ALA A 36 4.00 16.35 -10.34
CA ALA A 36 2.75 16.16 -9.60
C ALA A 36 2.35 14.67 -9.49
N ILE A 37 2.43 13.93 -10.59
CA ILE A 37 2.12 12.49 -10.63
C ILE A 37 3.11 11.70 -9.76
N SER A 38 4.41 11.99 -9.88
CA SER A 38 5.44 11.33 -9.06
C SER A 38 5.23 11.60 -7.56
N LEU A 39 4.87 12.81 -7.17
CA LEU A 39 4.61 13.14 -5.77
C LEU A 39 3.35 12.43 -5.23
N ALA A 40 2.31 12.31 -6.05
CA ALA A 40 1.11 11.56 -5.71
C ALA A 40 1.42 10.07 -5.48
N LEU A 41 2.19 9.44 -6.37
CA LEU A 41 2.61 8.04 -6.25
C LEU A 41 3.56 7.80 -5.05
N PHE A 42 4.43 8.76 -4.75
CA PHE A 42 5.30 8.67 -3.57
C PHE A 42 4.50 8.75 -2.26
N LYS A 43 3.45 9.57 -2.21
CA LYS A 43 2.56 9.65 -1.04
C LYS A 43 1.72 8.39 -0.85
N THR A 44 1.24 7.76 -1.94
CA THR A 44 0.48 6.52 -1.82
C THR A 44 1.36 5.35 -1.38
N THR A 45 2.59 5.25 -1.85
CA THR A 45 3.53 4.18 -1.48
C THR A 45 4.03 4.29 -0.04
N SER A 46 4.21 5.51 0.49
CA SER A 46 4.60 5.72 1.89
C SER A 46 3.47 5.48 2.89
N ASN A 47 2.21 5.55 2.46
CA ASN A 47 1.04 5.20 3.27
C ASN A 47 0.76 3.68 3.30
N ILE A 48 1.49 2.87 2.51
CA ILE A 48 1.57 1.42 2.69
C ILE A 48 2.62 1.13 3.78
N SER A 49 2.47 1.79 4.93
CA SER A 49 3.24 1.50 6.15
C SER A 49 2.67 0.30 6.92
N ASN A 50 1.65 -0.38 6.36
CA ASN A 50 1.12 -1.66 6.85
C ASN A 50 2.09 -2.85 6.68
N LYS A 51 3.39 -2.58 6.49
CA LYS A 51 4.45 -3.57 6.29
C LYS A 51 4.56 -4.59 7.43
N GLY A 52 4.09 -4.25 8.62
CA GLY A 52 4.12 -5.15 9.78
C GLY A 52 3.01 -6.19 9.80
N TYR A 53 1.85 -5.95 9.15
CA TYR A 53 0.70 -6.85 9.32
C TYR A 53 0.87 -8.16 8.58
N PHE A 54 1.33 -8.10 7.33
CA PHE A 54 1.53 -9.31 6.55
C PHE A 54 2.61 -10.20 7.16
N SER A 55 3.73 -9.60 7.60
CA SER A 55 4.78 -10.35 8.29
C SER A 55 4.31 -10.91 9.64
N THR A 56 3.54 -10.15 10.41
CA THR A 56 2.98 -10.63 11.69
C THR A 56 1.97 -11.75 11.48
N LEU A 57 1.09 -11.65 10.48
CA LEU A 57 0.14 -12.69 10.12
C LEU A 57 0.84 -13.97 9.65
N LEU A 58 1.84 -13.82 8.78
CA LEU A 58 2.64 -14.94 8.30
C LEU A 58 3.39 -15.62 9.45
N GLU A 59 3.93 -14.85 10.40
CA GLU A 59 4.58 -15.39 11.58
C GLU A 59 3.60 -16.16 12.48
N ILE A 60 2.40 -15.60 12.72
CA ILE A 60 1.33 -16.27 13.46
C ILE A 60 0.94 -17.59 12.79
N GLU A 61 0.72 -17.57 11.47
CA GLU A 61 0.35 -18.76 10.69
C GLU A 61 1.42 -19.85 10.79
N ASN A 62 2.69 -19.49 10.61
CA ASN A 62 3.81 -20.41 10.78
C ASN A 62 3.91 -20.98 12.21
N SER A 63 3.66 -20.16 13.24
CA SER A 63 3.63 -20.62 14.62
C SER A 63 2.50 -21.61 14.88
N LEU A 64 1.31 -21.40 14.29
CA LEU A 64 0.19 -22.33 14.39
C LEU A 64 0.50 -23.66 13.69
N GLU A 65 1.07 -23.64 12.48
CA GLU A 65 1.43 -24.84 11.73
C GLU A 65 2.50 -25.67 12.46
N LYS A 66 3.53 -25.02 12.99
CA LYS A 66 4.62 -25.67 13.73
C LYS A 66 4.27 -26.03 15.18
N LYS A 67 3.09 -25.63 15.65
CA LYS A 67 2.67 -25.71 17.06
C LYS A 67 3.66 -25.03 18.03
N ASP A 68 4.32 -23.97 17.58
CA ASP A 68 5.20 -23.14 18.41
C ASP A 68 4.38 -21.99 19.02
N PHE A 69 3.89 -22.21 20.23
CA PHE A 69 3.03 -21.27 20.95
C PHE A 69 3.78 -20.36 21.92
N SER A 70 5.11 -20.23 21.79
CA SER A 70 5.94 -19.40 22.68
C SER A 70 5.48 -17.94 22.76
N LYS A 71 4.92 -17.40 21.68
CA LYS A 71 4.36 -16.04 21.58
C LYS A 71 2.90 -15.91 22.01
N PHE A 72 2.24 -17.01 22.37
CA PHE A 72 0.83 -17.05 22.70
C PHE A 72 0.63 -17.19 24.21
N LYS A 73 -0.34 -16.45 24.75
CA LYS A 73 -0.79 -16.62 26.13
C LYS A 73 -1.67 -17.86 26.23
N LYS A 74 -1.17 -18.90 26.88
CA LYS A 74 -1.91 -20.13 27.19
C LYS A 74 -2.83 -19.91 28.39
N SER A 75 -4.08 -20.36 28.29
CA SER A 75 -5.06 -20.37 29.37
C SER A 75 -6.01 -21.56 29.20
N ASN A 76 -6.64 -22.02 30.29
CA ASN A 76 -7.68 -23.04 30.21
C ASN A 76 -9.04 -22.36 30.14
N LYS A 77 -9.89 -22.83 29.23
CA LYS A 77 -11.24 -22.31 29.06
C LYS A 77 -12.24 -23.43 28.90
N THR A 78 -13.27 -23.42 29.73
CA THR A 78 -14.41 -24.32 29.60
C THR A 78 -15.44 -23.67 28.70
N LEU A 79 -15.79 -24.32 27.59
CA LEU A 79 -16.85 -23.90 26.69
C LEU A 79 -18.07 -24.81 26.86
N LYS A 80 -19.25 -24.22 26.98
CA LYS A 80 -20.52 -24.95 26.88
C LYS A 80 -20.90 -25.06 25.42
N VAL A 81 -20.96 -26.28 24.91
CA VAL A 81 -21.30 -26.56 23.51
C VAL A 81 -22.58 -27.38 23.48
N LEU A 82 -23.52 -26.98 22.64
CA LEU A 82 -24.73 -27.74 22.41
C LEU A 82 -24.41 -28.89 21.46
N LYS A 83 -24.61 -30.13 21.90
CA LYS A 83 -24.41 -31.33 21.10
C LYS A 83 -25.58 -32.28 21.34
N ASN A 84 -26.25 -32.72 20.28
CA ASN A 84 -27.37 -33.66 20.36
C ASN A 84 -28.43 -33.25 21.41
N ASN A 85 -28.85 -31.98 21.41
CA ASN A 85 -29.83 -31.39 22.34
C ASN A 85 -29.44 -31.36 23.83
N SER A 86 -28.20 -31.70 24.21
CA SER A 86 -27.66 -31.47 25.55
C SER A 86 -26.50 -30.47 25.51
N PHE A 87 -26.34 -29.71 26.60
CA PHE A 87 -25.16 -28.87 26.78
C PHE A 87 -24.05 -29.70 27.41
N GLU A 88 -22.94 -29.87 26.69
CA GLU A 88 -21.73 -30.49 27.18
C GLU A 88 -20.69 -29.41 27.53
N GLU A 89 -19.97 -29.60 28.63
CA GLU A 89 -18.83 -28.76 29.00
C GLU A 89 -17.54 -29.35 28.42
N LEU A 90 -16.90 -28.58 27.54
CA LEU A 90 -15.62 -28.92 26.92
C LEU A 90 -14.52 -28.08 27.56
N ASN A 91 -13.60 -28.75 28.25
CA ASN A 91 -12.36 -28.14 28.71
C ASN A 91 -11.39 -28.06 27.54
N LEU A 92 -11.05 -26.84 27.13
CA LEU A 92 -10.15 -26.58 26.02
C LEU A 92 -8.96 -25.75 26.50
N THR A 93 -7.82 -25.98 25.87
CA THR A 93 -6.68 -25.10 25.97
C THR A 93 -6.85 -23.94 24.99
N LEU A 94 -6.75 -22.73 25.49
CA LEU A 94 -6.83 -21.49 24.72
C LEU A 94 -5.45 -20.87 24.57
N TYR A 95 -5.07 -20.58 23.32
CA TYR A 95 -3.86 -19.83 22.97
C TYR A 95 -4.27 -18.48 22.37
N GLU A 96 -3.94 -17.38 23.06
CA GLU A 96 -4.26 -16.02 22.62
C GLU A 96 -3.00 -15.24 22.24
N TYR A 97 -2.98 -14.69 21.04
CA TYR A 97 -2.00 -13.70 20.60
C TYR A 97 -2.69 -12.34 20.49
N LYS A 98 -2.11 -11.28 21.08
CA LYS A 98 -2.67 -9.92 21.04
C LYS A 98 -1.57 -8.88 20.84
N ASN A 99 -1.74 -8.03 19.85
CA ASN A 99 -0.98 -6.80 19.61
C ASN A 99 -1.95 -5.58 19.53
N SER A 100 -1.44 -4.37 19.31
CA SER A 100 -2.20 -3.12 19.20
C SER A 100 -3.43 -3.24 18.30
N ASP A 101 -3.30 -3.93 17.18
CA ASP A 101 -4.30 -3.94 16.11
C ASP A 101 -4.83 -5.34 15.76
N LEU A 102 -4.33 -6.39 16.40
CA LEU A 102 -4.58 -7.76 16.00
C LEU A 102 -4.74 -8.68 17.21
N LYS A 103 -5.81 -9.48 17.19
CA LYS A 103 -6.08 -10.54 18.18
C LYS A 103 -6.36 -11.86 17.46
N VAL A 104 -5.57 -12.89 17.75
CA VAL A 104 -5.79 -14.27 17.28
C VAL A 104 -6.04 -15.17 18.46
N VAL A 105 -7.01 -16.08 18.28
CA VAL A 105 -7.47 -16.99 19.32
C VAL A 105 -7.53 -18.39 18.72
N PHE A 106 -6.78 -19.33 19.29
CA PHE A 106 -6.75 -20.73 18.88
C PHE A 106 -7.19 -21.62 20.05
N TYR A 107 -8.02 -22.62 19.76
CA TYR A 107 -8.53 -23.58 20.74
C TYR A 107 -8.01 -24.97 20.41
N GLU A 108 -7.39 -25.62 21.38
CA GLU A 108 -6.93 -27.02 21.29
C GLU A 108 -7.71 -27.85 22.32
N LYS A 109 -8.28 -28.98 21.87
CA LYS A 109 -9.01 -29.92 22.71
C LYS A 109 -8.10 -31.00 23.28
#